data_AF-A0A7W4ZAL6-F1
#
_entry.id   AF-A0A7W4ZAL6-F1
#
_cell.length_a   1.000
_cell.length_b   1.000
_cell.length_c   1.000
_cell.angle_alpha   90.00
_cell.angle_beta   90.00
_cell.angle_gamma   90.00
#
_symmetry.space_group_name_H-M   'P 1'
#
loop_
_entity.id
_entity.type
_entity.pdbx_description
1 polymer ?
#
loop_
_entity_poly.entity_id
_entity_poly.type
_entity_poly.pdbx_seq_one_letter_code
_entity_poly.pdbx_strand_id
1 'polypeptide(L)' 'MQWTDIHDIAIELAEAHPNVDPIAVNFVDLRNWIMELPDFEDDPSRCGEKILEAIQAAWIEELE' A
#
# COMPACT_ATOMS: atom_id res chain seq x y z
N MET A 1 0.09 1.42 -12.01
CA MET A 1 -0.55 0.66 -10.91
C MET A 1 -1.90 1.26 -10.52
N GLN A 2 -2.85 0.39 -10.18
CA GLN A 2 -4.20 0.70 -9.71
C GLN A 2 -4.43 0.18 -8.29
N TRP A 3 -5.49 0.66 -7.62
CA TRP A 3 -5.86 0.21 -6.27
C TRP A 3 -6.09 -1.31 -6.17
N THR A 4 -6.40 -1.97 -7.28
CA THR A 4 -6.60 -3.42 -7.36
C THR A 4 -5.31 -4.22 -7.45
N ASP A 5 -4.18 -3.57 -7.78
CA ASP A 5 -2.87 -4.20 -7.91
C ASP A 5 -2.22 -4.34 -6.53
N ILE A 6 -2.90 -5.07 -5.65
CA ILE A 6 -2.63 -5.13 -4.20
C ILE A 6 -1.19 -5.60 -3.92
N HIS A 7 -0.75 -6.65 -4.59
CA HIS A 7 0.59 -7.22 -4.38
C HIS A 7 1.69 -6.32 -4.95
N ASP A 8 1.53 -5.79 -6.16
CA ASP A 8 2.48 -4.84 -6.73
C ASP A 8 2.66 -3.61 -5.82
N ILE A 9 1.56 -3.07 -5.29
CA ILE A 9 1.63 -1.94 -4.34
C ILE A 9 2.37 -2.34 -3.06
N ALA A 10 2.09 -3.52 -2.51
CA ALA A 10 2.76 -4.02 -1.32
C ALA A 10 4.28 -4.18 -1.52
N ILE A 11 4.71 -4.69 -2.69
CA ILE A 11 6.12 -4.84 -3.04
C ILE A 11 6.81 -3.47 -3.12
N GLU A 12 6.22 -2.53 -3.85
CA GLU A 12 6.77 -1.17 -3.98
C GLU A 12 6.86 -0.47 -2.62
N LEU A 13 5.87 -0.66 -1.75
CA LEU A 13 5.88 -0.14 -0.38
C LEU A 13 6.98 -0.79 0.46
N ALA A 14 7.19 -2.11 0.35
CA ALA A 14 8.25 -2.83 1.04
C ALA A 14 9.65 -2.36 0.59
N GLU A 15 9.84 -2.13 -0.72
CA GLU A 15 11.09 -1.63 -1.27
C GLU A 15 11.35 -0.15 -0.91
N ALA A 16 10.32 0.69 -0.92
CA ALA A 16 10.41 2.10 -0.56
C ALA A 16 10.59 2.31 0.96
N HIS A 17 9.97 1.44 1.77
CA HIS A 17 9.91 1.56 3.23
C HIS A 17 10.34 0.26 3.96
N PRO A 18 11.57 -0.26 3.74
CA PRO A 18 12.00 -1.57 4.25
C PRO A 18 12.18 -1.64 5.78
N ASN A 19 12.17 -0.49 6.47
CA ASN A 19 12.30 -0.42 7.94
C ASN A 19 10.99 -0.04 8.63
N VAL A 20 9.89 0.06 7.87
CA VAL A 20 8.58 0.37 8.40
C VAL A 20 7.86 -0.93 8.72
N ASP A 21 7.26 -0.98 9.90
CA ASP A 21 6.37 -2.08 10.28
C ASP A 21 4.97 -1.80 9.71
N PRO A 22 4.51 -2.54 8.69
CA PRO A 22 3.23 -2.29 8.05
C PRO A 22 2.03 -2.44 9.00
N ILE A 23 2.14 -3.22 10.08
CA ILE A 23 1.06 -3.38 11.08
C ILE A 23 0.86 -2.08 11.87
N ALA A 24 1.94 -1.33 12.10
CA ALA A 24 1.91 -0.05 12.81
C ALA A 24 1.44 1.12 11.93
N VAL A 25 1.36 0.94 10.61
CA VAL A 25 0.95 1.99 9.66
C VAL A 25 -0.56 2.18 9.73
N ASN A 26 -1.02 3.43 9.83
CA ASN A 26 -2.44 3.74 9.72
C ASN A 26 -2.85 3.92 8.26
N PHE A 27 -4.14 3.76 7.96
CA PHE A 27 -4.64 3.86 6.58
C PHE A 27 -4.49 5.22 5.93
N VAL A 28 -4.35 6.31 6.70
CA VAL A 28 -4.10 7.64 6.13
C VAL A 28 -2.69 7.70 5.56
N ASP A 29 -1.69 7.28 6.34
CA ASP A 29 -0.30 7.25 5.90
C ASP A 29 -0.10 6.21 4.79
N LEU A 30 -0.68 5.02 4.92
CA LEU A 30 -0.63 3.99 3.88
C LEU A 30 -1.15 4.52 2.54
N ARG A 31 -2.34 5.15 2.55
CA ARG A 31 -2.92 5.74 1.35
C ARG A 31 -2.01 6.83 0.76
N ASN A 32 -1.42 7.68 1.60
CA ASN A 32 -0.52 8.73 1.14
C ASN A 32 0.70 8.14 0.44
N TRP A 33 1.36 7.13 1.04
CA TRP A 33 2.51 6.48 0.42
C TRP A 33 2.18 5.81 -0.89
N ILE A 34 1.01 5.16 -1.00
CA ILE A 34 0.53 4.57 -2.26
C ILE A 34 0.34 5.64 -3.33
N MET A 35 -0.24 6.79 -2.98
CA MET A 35 -0.40 7.92 -3.91
C MET A 35 0.93 8.58 -4.29
N GLU A 36 1.98 8.41 -3.49
CA GLU A 36 3.33 8.91 -3.76
C GLU A 36 4.17 7.94 -4.62
N LEU A 37 3.69 6.71 -4.85
CA LEU A 37 4.39 5.75 -5.70
C LEU A 37 4.47 6.27 -7.15
N PRO A 38 5.64 6.22 -7.79
CA PRO A 38 5.86 6.84 -9.10
C PRO A 38 5.03 6.20 -10.22
N ASP A 39 4.62 4.95 -10.06
CA ASP A 39 3.83 4.20 -11.03
C ASP A 39 2.33 4.15 -10.67
N PHE A 40 1.89 4.84 -9.61
CA PHE A 40 0.50 4.84 -9.19
C PHE A 40 -0.33 5.93 -9.89
N GLU A 41 -1.39 5.52 -10.62
CA GLU A 41 -2.18 6.42 -11.49
C GLU A 41 -3.70 6.36 -11.26
N ASP A 42 -4.18 5.75 -10.18
CA ASP A 42 -5.62 5.59 -9.92
C ASP A 42 -6.23 6.75 -9.13
N ASP A 43 -7.56 6.85 -9.18
CA ASP A 43 -8.29 7.92 -8.50
C ASP A 43 -8.33 7.66 -6.99
N PRO A 44 -7.91 8.62 -6.16
CA PRO A 44 -7.92 8.47 -4.70
C PRO A 44 -9.31 8.23 -4.11
N SER A 45 -10.37 8.61 -4.82
CA SER A 45 -11.76 8.40 -4.40
C SER A 45 -12.24 6.95 -4.61
N ARG A 46 -11.46 6.12 -5.32
CA ARG A 46 -11.74 4.70 -5.51
C ARG A 46 -11.16 3.81 -4.42
N CYS A 47 -10.33 4.36 -3.53
CA CYS A 47 -9.82 3.63 -2.39
C CYS A 47 -10.90 3.53 -1.30
N GLY A 48 -11.18 2.30 -0.86
CA GLY A 48 -11.98 2.03 0.34
C GLY A 48 -11.12 1.36 1.41
N GLU A 49 -11.59 1.34 2.66
CA GLU A 49 -10.87 0.74 3.79
C GLU A 49 -10.46 -0.72 3.52
N LYS A 50 -11.31 -1.50 2.84
CA LYS A 50 -11.01 -2.89 2.47
C LYS A 50 -9.82 -3.06 1.51
N ILE A 51 -9.61 -2.08 0.64
CA ILE A 51 -8.49 -2.13 -0.30
C ILE A 51 -7.20 -1.84 0.46
N LEU A 52 -7.21 -0.82 1.31
CA LEU A 52 -6.06 -0.46 2.14
C LEU A 52 -5.71 -1.59 3.11
N GLU A 53 -6.73 -2.23 3.70
CA GLU A 53 -6.55 -3.43 4.52
C GLU A 53 -5.90 -4.57 3.73
N ALA A 54 -6.34 -4.84 2.51
CA ALA A 54 -5.76 -5.89 1.68
C ALA A 54 -4.31 -5.59 1.26
N ILE A 55 -3.99 -4.32 0.98
CA ILE A 55 -2.62 -3.87 0.67
C ILE A 55 -1.73 -4.01 1.89
N GLN A 56 -2.22 -3.59 3.06
CA GLN A 56 -1.49 -3.74 4.32
C GLN A 56 -1.23 -5.22 4.64
N ALA A 57 -2.23 -6.08 4.46
CA ALA A 57 -2.08 -7.53 4.66
C ALA A 57 -1.03 -8.12 3.71
N ALA A 58 -1.11 -7.81 2.42
CA ALA A 58 -0.12 -8.26 1.44
C ALA A 58 1.30 -7.75 1.79
N TRP A 59 1.43 -6.52 2.25
CA TRP A 59 2.72 -5.97 2.66
C TRP A 59 3.28 -6.67 3.89
N ILE A 60 2.44 -7.03 4.86
CA ILE A 60 2.86 -7.86 6.00
C ILE A 60 3.36 -9.22 5.52
N GLU A 61 2.62 -9.88 4.63
CA GLU A 61 2.98 -11.20 4.07
C GLU A 61 4.32 -11.16 3.31
N GLU A 62 4.64 -10.06 2.62
CA GLU A 62 5.92 -9.90 1.92
C GLU A 62 7.12 -9.71 2.87
N LEU A 63 6.90 -9.28 4.11
CA LEU A 63 7.95 -9.09 5.13
C LEU A 63 8.12 -10.30 6.07
N GLU A 64 7.19 -11.26 6.08
CA GLU A 64 7.30 -12.53 6.82
C GLU A 64 8.27 -13.53 6.16
#